data_AF-A0A4R5L642-F1
#
_entry.id   AF-A0A4R5L642-F1
#
_cell.length_a   1.000
_cell.length_b   1.000
_cell.length_c   1.000
_cell.angle_alpha   90.00
_cell.angle_beta   90.00
_cell.angle_gamma   90.00
#
_symmetry.space_group_name_H-M   'P 1'
#
loop_
_entity.id
_entity.type
_entity.pdbx_description
1 polymer ?
#
loop_
_entity_poly.entity_id
_entity_poly.type
_entity_poly.pdbx_seq_one_letter_code
_entity_poly.pdbx_strand_id
1 'polypeptide(L)' 'MSRILIDLTEAQVEELAALVQSEHRSRAAIIREAIESYIAQRKRVAAGEDVFGAWKGRQIDGVDYQRELRSEW' A
#
# COMPACT_ATOMS: atom_id res chain seq x y z
N MET A 1 2.28 21.59 1.45
CA MET A 1 1.53 20.86 0.40
C MET A 1 2.27 21.03 -0.92
N SER A 2 2.46 19.95 -1.67
CA SER A 2 2.98 20.01 -3.05
C SER A 2 1.81 20.12 -4.04
N ARG A 3 2.02 20.79 -5.18
CA ARG A 3 1.05 20.86 -6.28
C ARG A 3 1.55 19.98 -7.42
N ILE A 4 0.64 19.19 -8.00
CA ILE A 4 0.93 18.30 -9.12
C ILE A 4 -0.07 18.64 -10.23
N LEU A 5 0.43 18.77 -11.45
CA LEU A 5 -0.40 18.93 -12.64
C LEU A 5 -0.61 17.55 -13.26
N ILE A 6 -1.86 17.21 -13.54
CA ILE A 6 -2.26 15.92 -14.10
C ILE A 6 -3.19 16.17 -15.28
N ASP A 7 -2.99 15.42 -16.35
CA ASP A 7 -3.90 15.40 -17.48
C ASP A 7 -4.93 14.30 -17.26
N LEU A 8 -6.20 14.64 -17.42
CA LEU A 8 -7.33 13.72 -17.32
C LEU A 8 -8.12 13.80 -18.61
N THR A 9 -8.69 12.67 -19.04
CA THR A 9 -9.64 12.68 -20.15
C THR A 9 -10.94 13.35 -19.71
N GLU A 10 -11.71 13.87 -20.66
CA GLU A 10 -12.99 14.52 -20.38
C GLU A 10 -13.96 13.58 -19.66
N ALA A 11 -14.02 12.32 -20.09
CA ALA A 11 -14.80 11.27 -19.43
C ALA A 11 -14.40 11.08 -17.95
N GLN A 12 -13.11 11.07 -17.63
CA GLN A 12 -12.63 10.95 -16.25
C GLN A 12 -13.04 12.16 -15.39
N VAL A 13 -13.05 13.36 -15.98
CA VAL A 13 -13.48 14.59 -15.29
C VAL A 13 -14.98 14.54 -14.99
N GLU A 14 -15.79 14.04 -15.91
CA GLU A 14 -17.23 13.86 -15.72
C GLU A 14 -17.54 12.83 -14.63
N GLU A 15 -16.90 11.65 -14.67
CA GLU A 15 -17.06 10.62 -13.64
C GLU A 15 -16.65 11.14 -12.25
N LEU A 16 -15.53 11.87 -12.17
CA LEU A 16 -15.08 12.48 -10.93
C LEU A 16 -16.09 13.55 -10.44
N ALA A 17 -16.72 14.30 -11.35
CA ALA A 17 -17.77 15.24 -10.98
C ALA A 17 -18.99 14.54 -10.39
N ALA A 18 -19.41 13.40 -10.98
CA ALA A 18 -20.51 12.61 -10.46
C ALA A 18 -20.23 12.10 -9.04
N LEU A 19 -19.01 11.59 -8.78
CA LEU A 19 -18.58 11.12 -7.46
C LEU A 19 -18.60 12.24 -6.40
N VAL A 20 -18.15 13.43 -6.77
CA VAL A 20 -18.20 14.62 -5.90
C VAL A 20 -19.62 14.96 -5.50
N GLN A 21 -20.58 14.86 -6.42
CA GLN A 21 -21.98 15.12 -6.14
C GLN A 21 -22.59 14.04 -5.26
N SER A 22 -22.30 12.76 -5.52
CA SER A 22 -22.85 11.65 -4.75
C SER A 22 -22.31 11.58 -3.32
N GLU A 23 -21.02 11.88 -3.13
CA GLU A 23 -20.38 11.81 -1.81
C GLU A 23 -20.44 13.14 -1.04
N HIS A 24 -20.86 14.24 -1.68
CA HIS A 24 -20.83 15.60 -1.11
C HIS A 24 -19.44 16.01 -0.59
N ARG A 25 -18.38 15.59 -1.28
CA ARG A 25 -16.97 15.84 -0.90
C ARG A 25 -16.24 16.60 -1.99
N SER A 26 -15.29 17.45 -1.59
CA SER A 26 -14.48 18.19 -2.57
C SER A 26 -13.69 17.25 -3.48
N ARG A 27 -13.50 17.64 -4.76
CA ARG A 27 -12.63 16.92 -5.72
C ARG A 27 -11.27 16.57 -5.13
N ALA A 28 -10.65 17.53 -4.43
CA ALA A 28 -9.34 17.33 -3.82
C ALA A 28 -9.33 16.30 -2.68
N ALA A 29 -10.44 16.13 -1.96
CA ALA A 29 -10.55 15.10 -0.91
C ALA A 29 -10.61 13.70 -1.53
N ILE A 30 -11.45 13.52 -2.55
CA ILE A 30 -11.61 12.24 -3.27
C ILE A 30 -10.29 11.83 -3.92
N ILE A 31 -9.62 12.75 -4.63
CA ILE A 31 -8.32 12.46 -5.27
C ILE A 31 -7.27 12.08 -4.23
N ARG A 32 -7.23 12.75 -3.07
CA ARG A 32 -6.26 12.45 -2.02
C ARG A 32 -6.47 11.05 -1.43
N GLU A 33 -7.72 10.69 -1.16
CA GLU A 33 -8.06 9.35 -0.68
C GLU A 33 -7.75 8.27 -1.71
N ALA A 34 -8.01 8.53 -2.99
CA ALA A 34 -7.65 7.61 -4.08
C ALA A 34 -6.14 7.36 -4.13
N ILE A 35 -5.33 8.43 -4.00
CA ILE A 35 -3.87 8.33 -3.96
C ILE A 35 -3.41 7.55 -2.73
N GLU A 36 -3.94 7.85 -1.54
CA GLU A 36 -3.60 7.15 -0.29
C GLU A 36 -3.93 5.66 -0.39
N SER A 37 -5.11 5.33 -0.90
CA SER A 37 -5.58 3.96 -1.10
C SER A 37 -4.69 3.21 -2.11
N TYR A 38 -4.33 3.84 -3.23
CA TYR A 38 -3.46 3.26 -4.24
C TYR A 38 -2.05 2.98 -3.68
N ILE A 39 -1.47 3.92 -2.94
CA ILE A 39 -0.17 3.74 -2.27
C ILE A 39 -0.25 2.59 -1.26
N ALA A 40 -1.28 2.56 -0.42
CA ALA A 40 -1.46 1.50 0.59
C ALA A 40 -1.59 0.12 -0.06
N GLN A 41 -2.37 0.00 -1.12
CA GLN A 41 -2.52 -1.24 -1.88
C GLN A 41 -1.18 -1.73 -2.44
N ARG A 42 -0.40 -0.82 -3.04
CA ARG A 42 0.89 -1.18 -3.65
C ARG A 42 1.96 -1.52 -2.62
N LYS A 43 1.96 -0.86 -1.45
CA LYS A 43 2.82 -1.21 -0.32
C LYS A 43 2.53 -2.60 0.23
N ARG A 44 1.27 -3.04 0.29
CA ARG A 44 0.94 -4.42 0.72
C ARG A 44 1.49 -5.46 -0.24
N VAL A 45 1.39 -5.22 -1.55
CA VAL A 45 1.96 -6.11 -2.58
C VAL A 45 3.48 -6.19 -2.43
N ALA A 46 4.16 -5.04 -2.31
CA ALA A 46 5.60 -4.99 -2.11
C ALA A 46 6.05 -5.62 -0.77
N ALA A 47 5.28 -5.44 0.30
CA ALA A 47 5.57 -6.10 1.58
C ALA A 47 5.51 -7.62 1.43
N GLY A 48 4.56 -8.16 0.66
CA GLY A 48 4.50 -9.57 0.30
C GLY A 48 5.77 -10.09 -0.38
N GLU A 49 6.37 -9.29 -1.26
CA GLU A 49 7.64 -9.61 -1.92
C GLU A 49 8.84 -9.59 -0.94
N ASP A 50 8.84 -8.68 0.06
CA ASP A 50 9.87 -8.62 1.11
C ASP A 50 9.72 -9.71 2.18
N VAL A 51 8.54 -10.34 2.34
CA VAL A 51 8.37 -11.46 3.29
C VAL A 51 8.98 -12.75 2.74
N PHE A 52 9.00 -12.95 1.42
CA PHE A 52 9.68 -14.08 0.76
C PHE A 52 11.20 -13.86 0.71
N GLY A 53 11.84 -13.94 1.87
CA GLY A 53 13.27 -13.66 2.01
C GLY A 53 13.66 -13.02 3.33
N ALA A 54 12.73 -12.78 4.26
CA ALA A 54 13.03 -12.24 5.59
C ALA A 54 14.09 -13.06 6.36
N TRP A 55 14.24 -14.35 6.03
CA TRP A 55 15.27 -15.24 6.60
C TRP A 55 16.51 -15.41 5.70
N LYS A 56 16.53 -14.84 4.49
CA LYS A 56 17.64 -14.97 3.53
C LYS A 56 18.97 -14.45 4.09
N GLY A 57 18.93 -13.47 5.00
CA GLY A 57 20.10 -12.93 5.70
C GLY A 57 20.44 -13.63 7.01
N ARG A 58 19.59 -14.53 7.52
CA ARG A 58 19.87 -15.32 8.73
C ARG A 58 20.50 -16.64 8.30
N GLN A 59 21.83 -16.73 8.37
CA GLN A 59 22.58 -17.98 8.25
C GLN A 59 22.50 -18.77 9.57
N ILE A 60 21.29 -19.09 10.02
CA ILE A 60 21.05 -19.85 11.24
C ILE A 60 20.51 -21.21 10.82
N ASP A 61 21.13 -22.29 11.31
CA ASP A 61 20.61 -23.64 11.12
C ASP A 61 19.24 -23.74 11.80
N GLY A 62 18.22 -24.13 11.01
CA GLY A 62 16.84 -24.21 11.49
C GLY A 62 16.66 -25.23 12.62
N VAL A 63 17.50 -26.27 12.69
CA VAL A 63 17.46 -27.30 13.74
C VAL A 63 18.04 -26.75 15.05
N ASP A 64 19.14 -26.00 14.98
CA ASP A 64 19.74 -25.42 16.17
C ASP A 64 18.90 -24.28 16.74
N TYR A 65 18.28 -23.46 15.88
CA TYR A 65 17.31 -22.46 16.30
C TYR A 65 16.10 -23.08 17.04
N GLN A 66 15.60 -24.21 16.55
CA GLN A 66 14.50 -24.93 17.20
C GLN A 66 14.91 -25.56 18.54
N ARG A 67 16.15 -26.04 18.66
CA ARG A 67 16.69 -26.59 19.91
C ARG A 67 16.83 -25.51 20.97
N GLU A 68 17.35 -24.35 20.59
CA GLU A 68 17.53 -23.21 21.51
C GLU A 68 16.17 -22.72 22.06
N LEU A 69 15.18 -22.51 21.19
CA LEU A 69 13.82 -22.15 21.61
C LEU A 69 13.15 -23.20 22.52
N ARG A 70 13.44 -24.48 22.32
CA ARG A 70 12.90 -25.56 23.18
C ARG A 70 13.64 -25.71 24.50
N SER A 71 14.86 -25.20 24.61
CA SER A 71 15.60 -25.22 25.88
C SER A 71 15.10 -24.16 26.86
N GLU A 72 14.28 -23.21 26.40
CA GLU A 72 13.64 -22.19 27.24
C GLU A 72 12.31 -22.65 27.89
N TRP A 73 11.87 -23.89 27.64
CA TRP A 73 10.65 -24.52 28.20
C TRP A 73 11.01 -25.73 29.07
#